data_AF-A0A6L8I0E8-F1
#
_entry.id   AF-A0A6L8I0E8-F1
#
_cell.length_a   1.000
_cell.length_b   1.000
_cell.length_c   1.000
_cell.angle_alpha   90.00
_cell.angle_beta   90.00
_cell.angle_gamma   90.00
#
_symmetry.space_group_name_H-M   'P 1'
#
loop_
_entity.id
_entity.type
_entity.pdbx_description
1 polymer ?
#
loop_
_entity_poly.entity_id
_entity_poly.type
_entity_poly.pdbx_seq_one_letter_code
_entity_poly.pdbx_strand_id
1 'polypeptide(L)'
;MSAPIIAVEPGKAVTLLRQEEDGWRGSPVARAGFWPAWRPGHDAVSVSVVVDEGKRQRSAIEMLDLDGNHLRNLYESPLGGDAVIAPNVPHYALWSPGGDRLALVAQGRAGLTLFLSEADGPLIADPIQTGAPLFLAWAPDGGRLAVHAGVNLSVLELAEARASRPISADARGFRTPAFSDDGELLAFATPDGTGDGVVVRVATGSGEASESVHELPGGVALAFQPGTRTLTIAVTTRPASGAFDELWTVDLSDGGEPDLLLRRAFTSVFWDPAGEKLAFIVPSATGDGSVSLQARTAAGEFLGASAPFTPSPDYQTLAGFFDQYGRSHRLWAPDGSVFLAGGRLFTDSPAVAFSDGSHDAILSWRPERGSPIERIGQAGIGFFPPPALE
;
A
#
# COMPACT_ATOMS: atom_id res chain seq x y z
N MET A 1 3.85 19.73 15.89
CA MET A 1 2.46 19.45 15.48
C MET A 1 2.50 18.15 14.70
N SER A 2 1.57 17.22 14.96
CA SER A 2 1.53 15.95 14.21
C SER A 2 1.22 16.21 12.72
N ALA A 3 1.70 15.33 11.85
CA ALA A 3 1.39 15.37 10.43
C ALA A 3 -0.14 15.29 10.20
N PRO A 4 -0.67 15.96 9.16
CA PRO A 4 -2.08 15.86 8.82
C PRO A 4 -2.44 14.46 8.29
N ILE A 5 -3.72 14.10 8.36
CA ILE A 5 -4.23 12.81 7.88
C ILE A 5 -5.32 13.07 6.84
N ILE A 6 -5.21 12.49 5.66
CA ILE A 6 -6.32 12.44 4.71
C ILE A 6 -7.17 11.20 5.00
N ALA A 7 -8.47 11.39 5.25
CA ALA A 7 -9.38 10.38 5.76
C ALA A 7 -10.57 10.17 4.82
N VAL A 8 -11.11 8.94 4.80
CA VAL A 8 -12.35 8.61 4.09
C VAL A 8 -13.43 8.26 5.12
N GLU A 9 -14.47 9.08 5.18
CA GLU A 9 -15.61 8.89 6.06
C GLU A 9 -16.53 7.75 5.57
N PRO A 10 -17.41 7.18 6.42
CA PRO A 10 -18.34 6.13 6.01
C PRO A 10 -19.23 6.52 4.81
N GLY A 11 -19.56 7.80 4.68
CA GLY A 11 -20.29 8.37 3.53
C GLY A 11 -19.43 8.65 2.29
N LYS A 12 -18.17 8.20 2.29
CA LYS A 12 -17.14 8.44 1.26
C LYS A 12 -16.71 9.90 1.10
N ALA A 13 -17.13 10.81 1.98
CA ALA A 13 -16.53 12.13 2.07
C ALA A 13 -15.04 11.99 2.41
N VAL A 14 -14.21 12.80 1.76
CA VAL A 14 -12.77 12.86 2.00
C VAL A 14 -12.49 14.10 2.83
N THR A 15 -11.88 13.91 3.99
CA THR A 15 -11.66 14.95 5.00
C THR A 15 -10.19 15.00 5.37
N LEU A 16 -9.66 16.21 5.50
CA LEU A 16 -8.31 16.46 5.98
C LEU A 16 -8.35 16.75 7.48
N LEU A 17 -7.72 15.89 8.27
CA LEU A 17 -7.64 16.00 9.72
C LEU A 17 -6.32 16.66 10.10
N ARG A 18 -6.38 17.73 10.89
CA ARG A 18 -5.22 18.40 11.49
C ARG A 18 -5.32 18.38 13.00
N GLN A 19 -4.18 18.19 13.67
CA GLN A 19 -4.13 18.24 15.13
C GLN A 19 -4.11 19.70 15.60
N GLU A 20 -5.03 20.04 16.49
CA GLU A 20 -5.14 21.31 17.22
C GLU A 20 -4.95 21.06 18.73
N GLU A 21 -4.98 22.10 19.57
CA GLU A 21 -4.77 21.99 21.02
C GLU A 21 -5.82 21.07 21.71
N ASP A 22 -7.08 21.13 21.25
CA ASP A 22 -8.22 20.40 21.84
C ASP A 22 -8.55 19.08 21.12
N GLY A 23 -7.72 18.63 20.18
CA GLY A 23 -7.92 17.35 19.47
C GLY A 23 -7.73 17.46 17.96
N TRP A 24 -8.49 16.68 17.18
CA TRP A 24 -8.41 16.66 15.72
C TRP A 24 -9.55 17.45 15.10
N ARG A 25 -9.22 18.36 14.17
CA ARG A 25 -10.18 19.11 13.38
C ARG A 25 -10.17 18.65 11.93
N GLY A 26 -11.35 18.34 11.41
CA GLY A 26 -11.55 17.99 10.01
C GLY A 26 -11.95 19.19 9.14
N SER A 27 -11.37 19.29 7.95
CA SER A 27 -11.82 20.15 6.86
C SER A 27 -12.18 19.32 5.63
N PRO A 28 -13.31 19.58 4.95
CA PRO A 28 -13.72 18.81 3.78
C PRO A 28 -12.73 19.04 2.62
N VAL A 29 -12.38 17.96 1.91
CA VAL A 29 -11.55 18.00 0.69
C VAL A 29 -12.37 17.56 -0.53
N ALA A 30 -13.11 16.45 -0.41
CA ALA A 30 -14.02 16.01 -1.47
C ALA A 30 -15.34 15.51 -0.88
N ARG A 31 -16.45 15.77 -1.57
CA ARG A 31 -17.79 15.35 -1.12
C ARG A 31 -17.99 13.83 -1.15
N ALA A 32 -17.35 13.17 -2.10
CA ALA A 32 -17.35 11.72 -2.27
C ALA A 32 -16.08 11.30 -2.98
N GLY A 33 -15.45 10.21 -2.53
CA GLY A 33 -14.22 9.70 -3.08
C GLY A 33 -13.77 8.39 -2.44
N PHE A 34 -12.85 7.73 -3.13
CA PHE A 34 -12.23 6.48 -2.71
C PHE A 34 -10.72 6.63 -2.75
N TRP A 35 -10.03 5.96 -1.82
CA TRP A 35 -8.57 5.79 -1.82
C TRP A 35 -7.79 7.09 -2.13
N PRO A 36 -7.93 8.14 -1.28
CA PRO A 36 -7.15 9.35 -1.43
C PRO A 36 -5.66 9.03 -1.23
N ALA A 37 -4.83 9.47 -2.17
CA ALA A 37 -3.38 9.33 -2.11
C ALA A 37 -2.70 10.70 -2.16
N TRP A 38 -1.81 10.97 -1.21
CA TRP A 38 -1.00 12.18 -1.18
C TRP A 38 -0.08 12.25 -2.40
N ARG A 39 0.00 13.43 -3.02
CA ARG A 39 1.02 13.73 -4.03
C ARG A 39 2.34 14.05 -3.29
N PRO A 40 3.41 13.25 -3.43
CA PRO A 40 4.65 13.47 -2.71
C PRO A 40 5.22 14.86 -2.92
N GLY A 41 5.65 15.54 -1.86
CA GLY A 41 6.26 16.89 -1.94
C GLY A 41 5.29 18.04 -2.28
N HIS A 42 3.99 17.78 -2.34
CA HIS A 42 2.99 18.77 -2.73
C HIS A 42 1.78 18.79 -1.78
N ASP A 43 1.17 19.97 -1.59
CA ASP A 43 -0.09 20.14 -0.86
C ASP A 43 -1.30 19.75 -1.74
N ALA A 44 -1.29 18.51 -2.22
CA ALA A 44 -2.34 17.98 -3.08
C ALA A 44 -2.57 16.48 -2.84
N VAL A 45 -3.78 16.04 -3.14
CA VAL A 45 -4.18 14.63 -3.07
C VAL A 45 -4.86 14.22 -4.37
N SER A 46 -4.64 12.99 -4.82
CA SER A 46 -5.48 12.34 -5.83
C SER A 46 -6.60 11.56 -5.17
N VAL A 47 -7.81 11.64 -5.70
CA VAL A 47 -8.99 10.93 -5.20
C VAL A 47 -9.65 10.19 -6.35
N SER A 48 -9.95 8.90 -6.16
CA SER A 48 -10.77 8.15 -7.11
C SER A 48 -12.24 8.51 -6.93
N VAL A 49 -12.92 8.86 -8.01
CA VAL A 49 -14.35 9.16 -8.02
C VAL A 49 -15.07 8.20 -8.95
N VAL A 50 -16.30 7.82 -8.58
CA VAL A 50 -17.21 7.04 -9.43
C VAL A 50 -18.50 7.83 -9.54
N VAL A 51 -18.88 8.15 -10.77
CA VAL A 51 -20.09 8.90 -11.09
C VAL A 51 -21.07 7.94 -11.77
N ASP A 52 -22.29 7.91 -11.27
CA ASP A 52 -23.39 7.18 -11.90
C ASP A 52 -24.01 8.06 -13.00
N GLU A 53 -23.92 7.59 -14.25
CA GLU A 53 -24.54 8.18 -15.43
C GLU A 53 -25.75 7.34 -15.89
N GLY A 54 -26.57 6.92 -14.93
CA GLY A 54 -27.87 6.29 -15.13
C GLY A 54 -27.78 4.77 -15.30
N LYS A 55 -27.48 4.28 -16.51
CA LYS A 55 -27.30 2.83 -16.76
C LYS A 55 -25.83 2.40 -16.77
N ARG A 56 -24.92 3.34 -16.58
CA ARG A 56 -23.47 3.13 -16.67
C ARG A 56 -22.80 3.96 -15.59
N GLN A 57 -21.67 3.46 -15.12
CA GLN A 57 -20.79 4.22 -14.25
C GLN A 57 -19.59 4.72 -15.04
N ARG A 58 -19.08 5.87 -14.64
CA ARG A 58 -17.80 6.42 -15.09
C ARG A 58 -16.91 6.57 -13.87
N SER A 59 -15.63 6.29 -14.01
CA SER A 59 -14.66 6.58 -12.96
C SER A 59 -13.63 7.60 -13.43
N ALA A 60 -13.12 8.37 -12.49
CA ALA A 60 -12.03 9.31 -12.73
C ALA A 60 -11.07 9.32 -11.53
N ILE A 61 -9.87 9.83 -11.77
CA ILE A 61 -8.97 10.25 -10.69
C ILE A 61 -8.86 11.76 -10.77
N GLU A 62 -9.33 12.43 -9.73
CA GLU A 62 -9.26 13.89 -9.60
C GLU A 62 -8.07 14.25 -8.71
N MET A 63 -7.37 15.33 -9.02
CA MET A 63 -6.38 15.95 -8.15
C MET A 63 -7.00 17.19 -7.51
N LEU A 64 -6.93 17.27 -6.18
CA LEU A 64 -7.43 18.39 -5.39
C LEU A 64 -6.31 18.95 -4.53
N ASP A 65 -6.38 20.25 -4.23
CA ASP A 65 -5.58 20.82 -3.14
C ASP A 65 -6.18 20.46 -1.77
N LEU A 66 -5.49 20.86 -0.70
CA LEU A 66 -5.90 20.56 0.67
C LEU A 66 -7.10 21.38 1.18
N ASP A 67 -7.54 22.38 0.41
CA ASP A 67 -8.75 23.17 0.66
C ASP A 67 -9.96 22.61 -0.12
N GLY A 68 -9.76 21.54 -0.90
CA GLY A 68 -10.78 20.87 -1.69
C GLY A 68 -11.07 21.53 -3.04
N ASN A 69 -10.22 22.44 -3.50
CA ASN A 69 -10.34 22.97 -4.85
C ASN A 69 -9.88 21.90 -5.84
N HIS A 70 -10.74 21.60 -6.80
CA HIS A 70 -10.40 20.73 -7.91
C HIS A 70 -9.29 21.38 -8.75
N LEU A 71 -8.13 20.75 -8.80
CA LEU A 71 -7.02 21.22 -9.63
C LEU A 71 -7.20 20.73 -11.06
N ARG A 72 -7.48 19.42 -11.24
CA ARG A 72 -7.69 18.79 -12.55
C ARG A 72 -8.03 17.30 -12.45
N ASN A 73 -8.43 16.71 -13.58
CA ASN A 73 -8.44 15.25 -13.76
C ASN A 73 -7.05 14.72 -14.16
N LEU A 74 -6.69 13.57 -13.58
CA LEU A 74 -5.51 12.76 -13.91
C LEU A 74 -5.87 11.51 -14.72
N TYR A 75 -7.12 11.06 -14.63
CA TYR A 75 -7.65 9.94 -15.41
C TYR A 75 -9.15 10.08 -15.56
N GLU A 76 -9.66 9.62 -16.70
CA GLU A 76 -11.09 9.42 -16.92
C GLU A 76 -11.31 8.09 -17.66
N SER A 77 -12.23 7.28 -17.15
CA SER A 77 -12.55 6.01 -17.78
C SER A 77 -13.24 6.22 -19.12
N PRO A 78 -12.95 5.38 -20.13
CA PRO A 78 -13.69 5.40 -21.38
C PRO A 78 -15.15 5.03 -21.15
N LEU A 79 -16.06 5.62 -21.94
CA LEU A 79 -17.49 5.33 -21.85
C LEU A 79 -17.79 3.85 -22.12
N GLY A 80 -18.62 3.24 -21.27
CA GLY A 80 -19.20 1.91 -21.51
C GLY A 80 -18.45 0.71 -20.93
N GLY A 81 -17.39 0.92 -20.14
CA GLY A 81 -16.73 -0.13 -19.34
C GLY A 81 -17.19 -0.14 -17.87
N ASP A 82 -16.77 -1.16 -17.11
CA ASP A 82 -16.90 -1.17 -15.65
C ASP A 82 -16.07 -0.04 -15.04
N ALA A 83 -16.61 0.64 -14.04
CA ALA A 83 -15.96 1.78 -13.38
C ALA A 83 -15.09 1.38 -12.18
N VAL A 84 -15.04 0.08 -11.85
CA VAL A 84 -14.34 -0.42 -10.67
C VAL A 84 -13.57 -1.71 -10.95
N ILE A 85 -12.42 -1.86 -10.30
CA ILE A 85 -11.58 -3.07 -10.40
C ILE A 85 -11.96 -4.10 -9.33
N ALA A 86 -12.54 -3.66 -8.21
CA ALA A 86 -13.12 -4.51 -7.16
C ALA A 86 -14.17 -3.70 -6.35
N PRO A 87 -15.00 -4.35 -5.50
CA PRO A 87 -15.92 -3.63 -4.62
C PRO A 87 -15.19 -2.56 -3.80
N ASN A 88 -15.68 -1.31 -3.84
CA ASN A 88 -15.07 -0.13 -3.20
C ASN A 88 -13.64 0.22 -3.67
N VAL A 89 -13.14 -0.37 -4.76
CA VAL A 89 -11.83 -0.06 -5.34
C VAL A 89 -12.02 0.32 -6.81
N PRO A 90 -12.24 1.62 -7.12
CA PRO A 90 -12.36 2.07 -8.51
C PRO A 90 -11.05 1.90 -9.27
N HIS A 91 -9.95 2.30 -8.62
CA HIS A 91 -8.60 2.27 -9.15
C HIS A 91 -7.61 1.89 -8.06
N TYR A 92 -6.43 1.43 -8.47
CA TYR A 92 -5.23 1.54 -7.65
C TYR A 92 -4.36 2.67 -8.20
N ALA A 93 -3.97 3.63 -7.36
CA ALA A 93 -3.23 4.83 -7.76
C ALA A 93 -1.89 4.87 -7.00
N LEU A 94 -0.79 5.05 -7.73
CA LEU A 94 0.56 5.09 -7.18
C LEU A 94 1.35 6.25 -7.80
N TRP A 95 1.55 7.30 -7.01
CA TRP A 95 2.42 8.41 -7.36
C TRP A 95 3.87 7.94 -7.49
N SER A 96 4.56 8.48 -8.49
CA SER A 96 6.02 8.48 -8.56
C SER A 96 6.62 9.17 -7.31
N PRO A 97 7.84 8.82 -6.90
CA PRO A 97 8.48 9.40 -5.71
C PRO A 97 8.55 10.93 -5.73
N GLY A 98 8.81 11.52 -6.90
CA GLY A 98 8.85 12.98 -7.08
C GLY A 98 7.49 13.65 -7.28
N GLY A 99 6.40 12.88 -7.35
CA GLY A 99 5.04 13.41 -7.51
C GLY A 99 4.76 14.05 -8.87
N ASP A 100 5.59 13.82 -9.89
CA ASP A 100 5.43 14.34 -11.25
C ASP A 100 4.52 13.47 -12.13
N ARG A 101 4.42 12.18 -11.79
CA ARG A 101 3.60 11.19 -12.52
C ARG A 101 2.75 10.33 -11.60
N LEU A 102 1.59 9.91 -12.10
CA LEU A 102 0.71 8.93 -11.48
C LEU A 102 0.63 7.67 -12.34
N ALA A 103 1.09 6.54 -11.80
CA ALA A 103 0.78 5.23 -12.35
C ALA A 103 -0.55 4.74 -11.75
N LEU A 104 -1.46 4.26 -12.59
CA LEU A 104 -2.79 3.85 -12.15
C LEU A 104 -3.24 2.55 -12.80
N VAL A 105 -3.86 1.67 -12.02
CA VAL A 105 -4.51 0.46 -12.52
C VAL A 105 -6.01 0.69 -12.49
N ALA A 106 -6.64 0.55 -13.67
CA ALA A 106 -8.05 0.79 -13.88
C ALA A 106 -8.64 -0.23 -14.86
N GLN A 107 -9.97 -0.28 -14.95
CA GLN A 107 -10.64 -1.01 -16.03
C GLN A 107 -10.45 -0.27 -17.36
N GLY A 108 -9.76 -0.91 -18.29
CA GLY A 108 -9.62 -0.46 -19.67
C GLY A 108 -10.55 -1.22 -20.62
N ARG A 109 -10.50 -0.87 -21.90
CA ARG A 109 -11.30 -1.54 -22.95
C ARG A 109 -11.00 -3.03 -23.09
N ALA A 110 -9.78 -3.45 -22.75
CA ALA A 110 -9.30 -4.83 -22.87
C ALA A 110 -9.18 -5.52 -21.49
N GLY A 111 -9.89 -5.01 -20.48
CA GLY A 111 -9.79 -5.46 -19.08
C GLY A 111 -8.82 -4.61 -18.26
N LEU A 112 -8.33 -5.18 -17.16
CA LEU A 112 -7.44 -4.49 -16.24
C LEU A 112 -6.19 -3.95 -16.97
N THR A 113 -5.94 -2.66 -16.82
CA THR A 113 -4.95 -1.92 -17.59
C THR A 113 -4.17 -0.98 -16.67
N LEU A 114 -2.86 -0.96 -16.83
CA LEU A 114 -1.96 0.05 -16.26
C LEU A 114 -1.92 1.26 -17.20
N PHE A 115 -2.22 2.43 -16.66
CA PHE A 115 -2.03 3.72 -17.33
C PHE A 115 -1.00 4.57 -16.60
N LEU A 116 -0.41 5.51 -17.34
CA LEU A 116 0.48 6.54 -16.80
C LEU A 116 -0.08 7.92 -17.14
N SER A 117 -0.08 8.83 -16.16
CA SER A 117 -0.54 10.21 -16.31
C SER A 117 0.48 11.19 -15.76
N GLU A 118 0.68 12.30 -16.45
CA GLU A 118 1.53 13.42 -16.00
C GLU A 118 0.73 14.33 -15.06
N ALA A 119 1.29 14.68 -13.91
CA ALA A 119 0.62 15.50 -12.89
C ALA A 119 0.22 16.88 -13.45
N ASP A 120 1.15 17.52 -14.16
CA ASP A 120 1.01 18.91 -14.62
C ASP A 120 0.96 19.00 -16.17
N GLY A 121 0.96 17.86 -16.88
CA GLY A 121 0.89 17.77 -18.35
C GLY A 121 -0.54 17.78 -18.92
N PRO A 122 -0.78 17.58 -20.22
CA PRO A 122 -2.14 17.36 -20.72
C PRO A 122 -2.75 16.06 -20.14
N LEU A 123 -4.08 15.99 -20.02
CA LEU A 123 -4.75 14.74 -19.61
C LEU A 123 -4.62 13.69 -20.72
N ILE A 124 -3.56 12.91 -20.64
CA ILE A 124 -3.25 11.79 -21.51
C ILE A 124 -2.92 10.61 -20.60
N ALA A 125 -3.85 9.67 -20.52
CA ALA A 125 -3.65 8.42 -19.77
C ALA A 125 -3.29 7.32 -20.78
N ASP A 126 -2.01 7.11 -20.99
CA ASP A 126 -1.54 6.14 -21.98
C ASP A 126 -1.60 4.72 -21.41
N PRO A 127 -2.25 3.76 -22.09
CA PRO A 127 -2.18 2.36 -21.67
C PRO A 127 -0.75 1.85 -21.86
N ILE A 128 -0.15 1.39 -20.77
CA ILE A 128 1.20 0.84 -20.73
C ILE A 128 1.18 -0.68 -20.88
N GLN A 129 0.32 -1.35 -20.12
CA GLN A 129 0.25 -2.79 -20.06
C GLN A 129 -1.19 -3.23 -19.74
N THR A 130 -1.68 -4.24 -20.43
CA THR A 130 -2.95 -4.91 -20.12
C THR A 130 -2.69 -6.30 -19.55
N GLY A 131 -3.60 -6.78 -18.72
CA GLY A 131 -3.55 -8.13 -18.15
C GLY A 131 -4.03 -8.17 -16.71
N ALA A 132 -4.19 -9.37 -16.18
CA ALA A 132 -4.48 -9.58 -14.76
C ALA A 132 -3.71 -10.81 -14.24
N PRO A 133 -3.19 -10.77 -13.00
CA PRO A 133 -3.10 -9.59 -12.14
C PRO A 133 -2.09 -8.54 -12.65
N LEU A 134 -2.17 -7.32 -12.11
CA LEU A 134 -1.23 -6.22 -12.38
C LEU A 134 -0.74 -5.62 -11.05
N PHE A 135 0.57 -5.69 -10.83
CA PHE A 135 1.26 -5.06 -9.70
C PHE A 135 2.43 -4.22 -10.23
N LEU A 136 2.81 -3.19 -9.48
CA LEU A 136 3.83 -2.25 -9.91
C LEU A 136 4.59 -1.64 -8.74
N ALA A 137 5.82 -1.24 -9.00
CA ALA A 137 6.65 -0.50 -8.06
C ALA A 137 7.52 0.51 -8.81
N TRP A 138 7.52 1.76 -8.35
CA TRP A 138 8.49 2.76 -8.79
C TRP A 138 9.87 2.45 -8.21
N ALA A 139 10.91 2.65 -9.02
CA ALA A 139 12.24 2.86 -8.47
C ALA A 139 12.29 4.23 -7.77
N PRO A 140 13.19 4.42 -6.79
CA PRO A 140 13.31 5.68 -6.03
C PRO A 140 13.60 6.90 -6.89
N ASP A 141 14.28 6.71 -8.04
CA ASP A 141 14.58 7.76 -9.01
C ASP A 141 13.35 8.31 -9.77
N GLY A 142 12.20 7.62 -9.72
CA GLY A 142 11.00 7.96 -10.49
C GLY A 142 11.12 7.77 -12.00
N GLY A 143 12.30 7.40 -12.51
CA GLY A 143 12.57 7.13 -13.91
C GLY A 143 12.23 5.70 -14.34
N ARG A 144 12.20 4.76 -13.39
CA ARG A 144 11.91 3.34 -13.65
C ARG A 144 10.63 2.86 -12.97
N LEU A 145 9.85 2.07 -13.70
CA LEU A 145 8.66 1.40 -13.18
C LEU A 145 8.73 -0.11 -13.43
N ALA A 146 8.83 -0.90 -12.36
CA ALA A 146 8.68 -2.35 -12.46
C ALA A 146 7.19 -2.69 -12.60
N VAL A 147 6.86 -3.54 -13.57
CA VAL A 147 5.50 -3.98 -13.88
C VAL A 147 5.46 -5.50 -13.86
N HIS A 148 4.68 -6.05 -12.93
CA HIS A 148 4.38 -7.47 -12.84
C HIS A 148 2.98 -7.72 -13.40
N ALA A 149 2.92 -8.33 -14.58
CA ALA A 149 1.70 -8.58 -15.34
C ALA A 149 1.54 -10.06 -15.68
N GLY A 150 0.58 -10.73 -15.03
CA GLY A 150 0.41 -12.17 -15.16
C GLY A 150 1.61 -12.93 -14.59
N VAL A 151 2.47 -13.43 -15.48
CA VAL A 151 3.74 -14.12 -15.12
C VAL A 151 4.97 -13.37 -15.61
N ASN A 152 4.77 -12.23 -16.27
CA ASN A 152 5.86 -11.44 -16.82
C ASN A 152 6.20 -10.32 -15.84
N LEU A 153 7.50 -10.16 -15.58
CA LEU A 153 8.05 -9.00 -14.89
C LEU A 153 8.91 -8.23 -15.89
N SER A 154 8.65 -6.93 -16.04
CA SER A 154 9.47 -6.02 -16.83
C SER A 154 9.77 -4.74 -16.05
N VAL A 155 10.80 -4.01 -16.46
CA VAL A 155 11.07 -2.65 -16.02
C VAL A 155 10.89 -1.71 -17.20
N LEU A 156 10.08 -0.69 -17.00
CA LEU A 156 9.86 0.38 -17.96
C LEU A 156 10.77 1.57 -17.64
N GLU A 157 11.57 1.99 -18.61
CA GLU A 157 12.43 3.18 -18.55
C GLU A 157 11.66 4.39 -19.13
N LEU A 158 11.38 5.40 -18.32
CA LEU A 158 10.55 6.54 -18.72
C LEU A 158 11.31 7.67 -19.40
N ALA A 159 12.64 7.72 -19.27
CA ALA A 159 13.48 8.71 -19.93
C ALA A 159 13.67 8.41 -21.44
N GLU A 160 13.61 7.14 -21.85
CA GLU A 160 13.95 6.68 -23.20
C GLU A 160 12.75 6.03 -23.89
N ALA A 161 11.90 6.82 -24.57
CA ALA A 161 10.80 6.33 -25.42
C ALA A 161 9.92 5.21 -24.81
N ARG A 162 9.84 5.11 -23.47
CA ARG A 162 9.18 4.02 -22.74
C ARG A 162 9.73 2.64 -23.13
N ALA A 163 11.05 2.50 -23.23
CA ALA A 163 11.70 1.22 -23.43
C ALA A 163 11.32 0.24 -22.30
N SER A 164 10.71 -0.88 -22.67
CA SER A 164 10.34 -1.94 -21.73
C SER A 164 11.36 -3.05 -21.81
N ARG A 165 11.95 -3.40 -20.65
CA ARG A 165 12.98 -4.42 -20.53
C ARG A 165 12.44 -5.62 -19.75
N PRO A 166 12.44 -6.84 -20.31
CA PRO A 166 12.00 -8.02 -19.58
C PRO A 166 13.01 -8.40 -18.48
N ILE A 167 12.50 -8.71 -17.29
CA ILE A 167 13.26 -9.23 -16.14
C ILE A 167 13.07 -10.73 -15.99
N SER A 168 11.82 -11.19 -16.09
CA SER A 168 11.45 -12.59 -15.99
C SER A 168 10.17 -12.85 -16.78
N ALA A 169 10.12 -13.99 -17.46
CA ALA A 169 8.92 -14.50 -18.13
C ALA A 169 8.16 -15.55 -17.28
N ASP A 170 8.66 -15.83 -16.07
CA ASP A 170 8.03 -16.76 -15.12
C ASP A 170 8.13 -16.25 -13.68
N ALA A 171 7.72 -14.99 -13.49
CA ALA A 171 7.62 -14.34 -12.20
C ALA A 171 6.31 -14.80 -11.53
N ARG A 172 6.40 -15.59 -10.44
CA ARG A 172 5.24 -16.21 -9.77
C ARG A 172 5.45 -16.30 -8.27
N GLY A 173 4.35 -16.46 -7.55
CA GLY A 173 4.37 -16.65 -6.09
C GLY A 173 4.61 -15.38 -5.30
N PHE A 174 4.54 -14.20 -5.93
CA PHE A 174 4.55 -12.90 -5.28
C PHE A 174 3.61 -11.94 -6.03
N ARG A 175 3.35 -10.77 -5.45
CA ARG A 175 2.54 -9.72 -6.09
C ARG A 175 3.41 -8.56 -6.51
N THR A 176 3.90 -7.77 -5.55
CA THR A 176 4.61 -6.53 -5.84
C THR A 176 6.13 -6.76 -5.82
N PRO A 177 6.86 -6.41 -6.90
CA PRO A 177 8.32 -6.41 -6.86
C PRO A 177 8.83 -5.28 -5.94
N ALA A 178 10.08 -5.35 -5.47
CA ALA A 178 10.63 -4.36 -4.57
C ALA A 178 11.97 -3.82 -5.05
N PHE A 179 12.08 -2.50 -5.19
CA PHE A 179 13.36 -1.81 -5.34
C PHE A 179 13.98 -1.52 -3.97
N SER A 180 15.31 -1.56 -3.89
CA SER A 180 16.07 -0.92 -2.80
C SER A 180 16.00 0.59 -2.91
N ASP A 181 16.23 1.30 -1.79
CA ASP A 181 16.11 2.76 -1.73
C ASP A 181 17.18 3.52 -2.55
N ASP A 182 18.30 2.86 -2.87
CA ASP A 182 19.28 3.37 -3.84
C ASP A 182 18.91 3.05 -5.31
N GLY A 183 17.86 2.25 -5.54
CA GLY A 183 17.39 1.85 -6.87
C GLY A 183 18.30 0.84 -7.59
N GLU A 184 19.33 0.30 -6.94
CA GLU A 184 20.30 -0.59 -7.57
C GLU A 184 19.83 -2.05 -7.62
N LEU A 185 18.95 -2.45 -6.70
CA LEU A 185 18.44 -3.81 -6.57
C LEU A 185 16.94 -3.86 -6.87
N LEU A 186 16.53 -4.91 -7.58
CA LEU A 186 15.13 -5.28 -7.80
C LEU A 186 14.91 -6.72 -7.32
N ALA A 187 14.15 -6.88 -6.24
CA ALA A 187 13.75 -8.17 -5.70
C ALA A 187 12.41 -8.64 -6.28
N PHE A 188 12.35 -9.93 -6.61
CA PHE A 188 11.16 -10.62 -7.13
C PHE A 188 11.23 -12.12 -6.79
N ALA A 189 10.23 -12.91 -7.21
CA ALA A 189 10.26 -14.36 -7.03
C ALA A 189 9.90 -15.12 -8.31
N THR A 190 10.42 -16.34 -8.43
CA THR A 190 10.10 -17.32 -9.48
C THR A 190 9.76 -18.65 -8.84
N PRO A 191 9.08 -19.58 -9.53
CA PRO A 191 8.91 -20.94 -9.02
C PRO A 191 10.27 -21.60 -8.70
N ASP A 192 10.30 -22.44 -7.66
CA ASP A 192 11.45 -23.32 -7.34
C ASP A 192 11.55 -24.55 -8.25
N GLY A 193 10.52 -24.79 -9.08
CA GLY A 193 10.41 -25.96 -9.94
C GLY A 193 9.84 -27.20 -9.24
N THR A 194 9.49 -27.10 -7.95
CA THR A 194 9.00 -28.19 -7.11
C THR A 194 7.75 -27.79 -6.31
N GLY A 195 6.57 -28.04 -6.88
CA GLY A 195 5.30 -27.80 -6.17
C GLY A 195 4.96 -26.31 -6.07
N ASP A 196 4.62 -25.85 -4.86
CA ASP A 196 4.12 -24.49 -4.58
C ASP A 196 5.21 -23.52 -4.06
N GLY A 197 6.47 -23.96 -4.01
CA GLY A 197 7.59 -23.17 -3.52
C GLY A 197 8.08 -22.10 -4.50
N VAL A 198 8.89 -21.18 -3.99
CA VAL A 198 9.46 -20.06 -4.75
C VAL A 198 10.94 -19.87 -4.45
N VAL A 199 11.66 -19.30 -5.41
CA VAL A 199 12.99 -18.74 -5.24
C VAL A 199 12.88 -17.23 -5.28
N VAL A 200 13.28 -16.57 -4.21
CA VAL A 200 13.48 -15.12 -4.19
C VAL A 200 14.75 -14.80 -4.96
N ARG A 201 14.65 -13.87 -5.90
CA ARG A 201 15.73 -13.45 -6.79
C ARG A 201 15.94 -11.94 -6.69
N VAL A 202 17.18 -11.52 -6.92
CA VAL A 202 17.55 -10.11 -6.99
C VAL A 202 18.25 -9.85 -8.32
N ALA A 203 17.74 -8.87 -9.06
CA ALA A 203 18.38 -8.35 -10.25
C ALA A 203 19.10 -7.04 -9.92
N THR A 204 20.30 -6.84 -10.47
CA THR A 204 21.11 -5.63 -10.30
C THR A 204 21.23 -4.87 -11.63
N GLY A 205 21.34 -3.55 -11.58
CA GLY A 205 21.62 -2.70 -12.74
C GLY A 205 20.64 -2.91 -13.89
N SER A 206 21.15 -3.23 -15.08
CA SER A 206 20.33 -3.52 -16.27
C SER A 206 19.70 -4.90 -16.24
N GLY A 207 19.61 -5.59 -15.09
CA GLY A 207 18.87 -6.83 -14.77
C GLY A 207 18.66 -7.86 -15.88
N GLU A 208 19.66 -8.09 -16.74
CA GLU A 208 19.72 -9.21 -17.68
C GLU A 208 20.06 -10.52 -16.96
N ALA A 209 20.68 -10.41 -15.78
CA ALA A 209 20.93 -11.49 -14.85
C ALA A 209 20.29 -11.17 -13.50
N SER A 210 19.89 -12.23 -12.79
CA SER A 210 19.44 -12.17 -11.41
C SER A 210 20.04 -13.32 -10.63
N GLU A 211 20.29 -13.12 -9.35
CA GLU A 211 20.85 -14.13 -8.46
C GLU A 211 19.77 -14.69 -7.54
N SER A 212 19.88 -15.97 -7.20
CA SER A 212 18.99 -16.61 -6.21
C SER A 212 19.45 -16.19 -4.81
N VAL A 213 18.50 -15.73 -4.00
CA VAL A 213 18.76 -15.26 -2.63
C VAL A 213 18.27 -16.27 -1.60
N HIS A 214 17.06 -16.79 -1.78
CA HIS A 214 16.48 -17.72 -0.82
C HIS A 214 15.39 -18.58 -1.46
N GLU A 215 15.32 -19.86 -1.09
CA GLU A 215 14.26 -20.79 -1.50
C GLU A 215 13.27 -20.96 -0.34
N LEU A 216 11.99 -20.83 -0.65
CA LEU A 216 10.92 -20.77 0.34
C LEU A 216 9.74 -21.67 -0.06
N PRO A 217 9.04 -22.28 0.91
CA PRO A 217 8.04 -23.31 0.65
C PRO A 217 6.68 -22.77 0.16
N GLY A 218 6.55 -21.47 -0.07
CA GLY A 218 5.28 -20.85 -0.46
C GLY A 218 5.45 -19.42 -0.94
N GLY A 219 4.32 -18.77 -1.23
CA GLY A 219 4.31 -17.41 -1.76
C GLY A 219 4.89 -16.37 -0.81
N VAL A 220 5.37 -15.27 -1.38
CA VAL A 220 6.10 -14.23 -0.66
C VAL A 220 5.57 -12.82 -0.93
N ALA A 221 5.74 -11.94 0.06
CA ALA A 221 5.68 -10.49 -0.11
C ALA A 221 7.05 -9.89 0.24
N LEU A 222 7.50 -8.94 -0.58
CA LEU A 222 8.87 -8.42 -0.57
C LEU A 222 8.90 -6.93 -0.27
N ALA A 223 9.79 -6.51 0.63
CA ALA A 223 10.08 -5.10 0.88
C ALA A 223 11.53 -4.95 1.34
N PHE A 224 12.18 -3.85 0.95
CA PHE A 224 13.45 -3.46 1.55
C PHE A 224 13.20 -2.69 2.86
N GLN A 225 14.07 -2.88 3.84
CA GLN A 225 14.14 -2.03 5.01
C GLN A 225 14.65 -0.64 4.59
N PRO A 226 13.91 0.44 4.89
CA PRO A 226 14.28 1.79 4.50
C PRO A 226 15.71 2.17 4.88
N GLY A 227 16.42 2.84 3.97
CA GLY A 227 17.80 3.30 4.14
C GLY A 227 18.87 2.19 4.07
N THR A 228 18.49 0.95 3.77
CA THR A 228 19.41 -0.20 3.77
C THR A 228 19.24 -1.07 2.50
N ARG A 229 20.12 -2.06 2.34
CA ARG A 229 19.95 -3.16 1.38
C ARG A 229 19.44 -4.45 2.03
N THR A 230 18.84 -4.37 3.21
CA THR A 230 18.23 -5.52 3.86
C THR A 230 16.86 -5.79 3.25
N LEU A 231 16.71 -6.95 2.61
CA LEU A 231 15.44 -7.42 2.07
C LEU A 231 14.66 -8.17 3.16
N THR A 232 13.41 -7.76 3.39
CA THR A 232 12.42 -8.50 4.17
C THR A 232 11.53 -9.35 3.27
N ILE A 233 11.31 -10.60 3.68
CA ILE A 233 10.53 -11.59 2.94
C ILE A 233 9.46 -12.15 3.88
N ALA A 234 8.21 -11.75 3.70
CA ALA A 234 7.07 -12.33 4.39
C ALA A 234 6.58 -13.56 3.64
N VAL A 235 6.44 -14.71 4.32
CA VAL A 235 6.16 -16.01 3.70
C VAL A 235 4.77 -16.50 4.07
N THR A 236 4.00 -16.94 3.08
CA THR A 236 2.70 -17.59 3.28
C THR A 236 2.76 -19.02 2.73
N THR A 237 2.53 -20.00 3.60
CA THR A 237 2.38 -21.41 3.19
C THR A 237 0.93 -21.79 2.88
N ARG A 238 -0.03 -20.93 3.27
CA ARG A 238 -1.46 -21.14 3.10
C ARG A 238 -2.11 -19.87 2.54
N PRO A 239 -1.87 -19.53 1.25
CA PRO A 239 -2.33 -18.27 0.68
C PRO A 239 -3.85 -18.06 0.77
N ALA A 240 -4.64 -19.14 0.76
CA ALA A 240 -6.09 -19.08 0.94
C ALA A 240 -6.54 -18.54 2.32
N SER A 241 -5.66 -18.55 3.32
CA SER A 241 -5.92 -17.97 4.65
C SER A 241 -5.78 -16.44 4.69
N GLY A 242 -5.13 -15.84 3.70
CA GLY A 242 -4.81 -14.41 3.69
C GLY A 242 -3.79 -13.98 4.74
N ALA A 243 -3.13 -14.94 5.41
CA ALA A 243 -2.12 -14.70 6.43
C ALA A 243 -0.75 -15.22 5.99
N PHE A 244 0.29 -14.61 6.55
CA PHE A 244 1.69 -15.00 6.47
C PHE A 244 2.10 -15.68 7.78
N ASP A 245 3.07 -16.58 7.71
CA ASP A 245 3.50 -17.42 8.84
C ASP A 245 4.92 -17.06 9.31
N GLU A 246 5.75 -16.47 8.43
CA GLU A 246 7.16 -16.16 8.71
C GLU A 246 7.58 -14.82 8.11
N LEU A 247 8.56 -14.18 8.73
CA LEU A 247 9.28 -13.02 8.21
C LEU A 247 10.77 -13.30 8.28
N TRP A 248 11.42 -13.26 7.12
CA TRP A 248 12.85 -13.42 6.95
C TRP A 248 13.51 -12.09 6.59
N THR A 249 14.80 -11.97 6.88
CA THR A 249 15.66 -10.85 6.49
C THR A 249 16.91 -11.36 5.78
N VAL A 250 17.36 -10.65 4.74
CA VAL A 250 18.61 -10.95 4.04
C VAL A 250 19.35 -9.64 3.79
N ASP A 251 20.57 -9.49 4.31
CA ASP A 251 21.41 -8.32 4.03
C ASP A 251 22.13 -8.49 2.70
N LEU A 252 21.72 -7.70 1.70
CA LEU A 252 22.27 -7.76 0.34
C LEU A 252 23.41 -6.77 0.12
N SER A 253 23.94 -6.14 1.17
CA SER A 253 25.11 -5.26 1.08
C SER A 253 26.37 -6.09 0.80
N ASP A 254 26.52 -7.21 1.52
CA ASP A 254 27.72 -8.07 1.49
C ASP A 254 27.39 -9.56 1.26
N GLY A 255 26.20 -9.86 0.73
CA GLY A 255 25.78 -11.24 0.44
C GLY A 255 25.51 -12.07 1.71
N GLY A 256 24.90 -11.45 2.72
CA GLY A 256 24.54 -12.09 3.98
C GLY A 256 23.59 -13.27 3.81
N GLU A 257 23.65 -14.23 4.73
CA GLU A 257 22.74 -15.37 4.74
C GLU A 257 21.32 -14.97 5.20
N PRO A 258 20.27 -15.63 4.70
CA PRO A 258 18.91 -15.41 5.18
C PRO A 258 18.75 -15.76 6.66
N ASP A 259 18.16 -14.84 7.42
CA ASP A 259 17.85 -15.00 8.85
C ASP A 259 16.33 -14.95 9.11
N LEU A 260 15.86 -15.82 10.00
CA LEU A 260 14.45 -15.89 10.38
C LEU A 260 14.16 -14.91 11.51
N LEU A 261 13.60 -13.75 11.18
CA LEU A 261 13.28 -12.70 12.15
C LEU A 261 12.06 -13.05 13.02
N LEU A 262 11.03 -13.66 12.43
CA LEU A 262 9.77 -13.95 13.11
C LEU A 262 9.07 -15.19 12.53
N ARG A 263 8.61 -16.09 13.39
CA ARG A 263 7.69 -17.18 13.04
C ARG A 263 6.37 -17.03 13.81
N ARG A 264 5.35 -16.51 13.14
CA ARG A 264 4.01 -16.24 13.68
C ARG A 264 3.03 -15.91 12.56
N ALA A 265 1.75 -16.19 12.77
CA ALA A 265 0.68 -15.67 11.92
C ALA A 265 0.58 -14.14 11.99
N PHE A 266 0.60 -13.46 10.86
CA PHE A 266 0.27 -12.04 10.70
C PHE A 266 -0.40 -11.81 9.33
N THR A 267 -1.21 -10.77 9.20
CA THR A 267 -1.85 -10.41 7.93
C THR A 267 -0.94 -9.50 7.09
N SER A 268 -0.22 -8.59 7.74
CA SER A 268 0.63 -7.62 7.08
C SER A 268 1.72 -7.08 8.00
N VAL A 269 2.73 -6.48 7.38
CA VAL A 269 3.89 -5.89 8.04
C VAL A 269 4.31 -4.61 7.32
N PHE A 270 4.65 -3.57 8.07
CA PHE A 270 5.04 -2.26 7.55
C PHE A 270 6.27 -1.72 8.29
N TRP A 271 7.32 -1.40 7.55
CA TRP A 271 8.43 -0.60 8.05
C TRP A 271 7.96 0.81 8.37
N ASP A 272 8.45 1.37 9.48
CA ASP A 272 8.39 2.80 9.72
C ASP A 272 9.34 3.54 8.76
N PRO A 273 9.16 4.86 8.56
CA PRO A 273 9.92 5.60 7.54
C PRO A 273 11.44 5.57 7.72
N ALA A 274 11.91 5.45 8.97
CA ALA A 274 13.32 5.39 9.31
C ALA A 274 13.92 3.97 9.21
N GLY A 275 13.09 2.93 9.02
CA GLY A 275 13.54 1.54 8.99
C GLY A 275 13.98 0.99 10.34
N GLU A 276 13.53 1.59 11.45
CA GLU A 276 13.88 1.20 12.81
C GLU A 276 12.86 0.23 13.42
N LYS A 277 11.61 0.28 12.95
CA LYS A 277 10.47 -0.43 13.54
C LYS A 277 9.62 -1.10 12.48
N LEU A 278 9.01 -2.20 12.88
CA LEU A 278 8.02 -2.94 12.12
C LEU A 278 6.69 -2.90 12.86
N ALA A 279 5.63 -2.44 12.20
CA ALA A 279 4.25 -2.62 12.64
C ALA A 279 3.63 -3.82 11.93
N PHE A 280 2.98 -4.69 12.70
CA PHE A 280 2.28 -5.88 12.24
C PHE A 280 0.79 -5.74 12.52
N ILE A 281 -0.03 -6.19 11.58
CA ILE A 281 -1.45 -6.47 11.84
C ILE A 281 -1.57 -7.97 12.08
N VAL A 282 -1.97 -8.34 13.30
CA VAL A 282 -1.99 -9.73 13.76
C VAL A 282 -3.43 -10.15 14.04
N PRO A 283 -3.94 -11.22 13.38
CA PRO A 283 -5.25 -11.78 13.67
C PRO A 283 -5.37 -12.18 15.15
N SER A 284 -6.51 -11.87 15.76
CA SER A 284 -6.82 -12.34 17.10
C SER A 284 -7.11 -13.84 17.10
N ALA A 285 -6.70 -14.53 18.17
CA ALA A 285 -6.98 -15.96 18.36
C ALA A 285 -8.46 -16.27 18.65
N THR A 286 -9.30 -15.25 18.79
CA THR A 286 -10.75 -15.37 19.10
C THR A 286 -11.59 -15.84 17.91
N GLY A 287 -11.10 -15.70 16.67
CA GLY A 287 -11.82 -16.14 15.46
C GLY A 287 -13.02 -15.26 15.09
N ASP A 288 -13.20 -14.12 15.76
CA ASP A 288 -14.28 -13.15 15.52
C ASP A 288 -13.93 -12.11 14.44
N GLY A 289 -12.81 -12.29 13.75
CA GLY A 289 -12.31 -11.36 12.73
C GLY A 289 -11.61 -10.12 13.30
N SER A 290 -11.43 -10.03 14.62
CA SER A 290 -10.65 -8.94 15.21
C SER A 290 -9.16 -9.10 14.96
N VAL A 291 -8.45 -7.97 14.95
CA VAL A 291 -7.00 -7.89 14.79
C VAL A 291 -6.39 -7.03 15.90
N SER A 292 -5.11 -7.21 16.16
CA SER A 292 -4.31 -6.35 17.04
C SER A 292 -3.12 -5.80 16.25
N LEU A 293 -2.68 -4.60 16.60
CA LEU A 293 -1.41 -4.08 16.14
C LEU A 293 -0.31 -4.61 17.04
N GLN A 294 0.84 -4.95 16.48
CA GLN A 294 2.05 -5.27 17.23
C GLN A 294 3.24 -4.54 16.62
N ALA A 295 4.17 -4.11 17.45
CA ALA A 295 5.38 -3.43 17.00
C ALA A 295 6.62 -4.20 17.43
N ARG A 296 7.64 -4.17 16.57
CA ARG A 296 8.97 -4.72 16.84
C ARG A 296 10.06 -3.76 16.37
N THR A 297 11.26 -3.89 16.92
CA THR A 297 12.46 -3.27 16.33
C THR A 297 12.83 -3.97 15.02
N ALA A 298 13.72 -3.37 14.24
CA ALA A 298 14.33 -3.99 13.06
C ALA A 298 14.97 -5.36 13.37
N ALA A 299 15.53 -5.52 14.58
CA ALA A 299 16.10 -6.77 15.07
C ALA A 299 15.05 -7.77 15.61
N GLY A 300 13.76 -7.45 15.51
CA GLY A 300 12.67 -8.35 15.89
C GLY A 300 12.28 -8.30 17.37
N GLU A 301 12.87 -7.42 18.18
CA GLU A 301 12.53 -7.27 19.59
C GLU A 301 11.11 -6.71 19.76
N PHE A 302 10.32 -7.25 20.68
CA PHE A 302 8.93 -6.82 20.86
C PHE A 302 8.84 -5.47 21.58
N LEU A 303 8.22 -4.48 20.92
CA LEU A 303 8.02 -3.14 21.45
C LEU A 303 6.67 -2.99 22.16
N GLY A 304 5.59 -3.51 21.59
CA GLY A 304 4.25 -3.35 22.14
C GLY A 304 3.15 -3.98 21.31
N ALA A 305 1.93 -4.02 21.86
CA ALA A 305 0.73 -4.44 21.15
C ALA A 305 -0.46 -3.57 21.56
N SER A 306 -1.38 -3.31 20.63
CA SER A 306 -2.63 -2.63 20.90
C SER A 306 -3.67 -3.56 21.52
N ALA A 307 -4.76 -2.99 22.04
CA ALA A 307 -5.99 -3.74 22.24
C ALA A 307 -6.53 -4.26 20.88
N PRO A 308 -7.25 -5.40 20.86
CA PRO A 308 -7.92 -5.88 19.65
C PRO A 308 -9.03 -4.93 19.18
N PHE A 309 -9.23 -4.86 17.87
CA PHE A 309 -10.28 -4.09 17.21
C PHE A 309 -10.79 -4.82 15.98
N THR A 310 -12.01 -4.50 15.55
CA THR A 310 -12.59 -5.01 14.32
C THR A 310 -12.20 -4.07 13.17
N PRO A 311 -11.44 -4.52 12.17
CA PRO A 311 -10.97 -3.66 11.09
C PRO A 311 -12.12 -3.25 10.17
N SER A 312 -12.11 -2.01 9.68
CA SER A 312 -13.06 -1.54 8.67
C SER A 312 -12.86 -2.27 7.34
N PRO A 313 -13.86 -2.30 6.43
CA PRO A 313 -13.70 -2.95 5.12
C PRO A 313 -12.52 -2.39 4.31
N ASP A 314 -12.36 -1.06 4.25
CA ASP A 314 -11.27 -0.43 3.48
C ASP A 314 -9.89 -0.75 4.12
N TYR A 315 -9.81 -0.83 5.45
CA TYR A 315 -8.57 -1.23 6.14
C TYR A 315 -8.23 -2.71 5.93
N GLN A 316 -9.23 -3.60 5.85
CA GLN A 316 -9.03 -5.00 5.49
C GLN A 316 -8.48 -5.15 4.07
N THR A 317 -9.02 -4.38 3.11
CA THR A 317 -8.50 -4.36 1.73
C THR A 317 -7.04 -3.91 1.70
N LEU A 318 -6.70 -2.82 2.40
CA LEU A 318 -5.32 -2.35 2.49
C LEU A 318 -4.40 -3.41 3.11
N ALA A 319 -4.80 -3.98 4.25
CA ALA A 319 -4.02 -4.98 4.97
C ALA A 319 -3.79 -6.25 4.13
N GLY A 320 -4.81 -6.68 3.38
CA GLY A 320 -4.72 -7.84 2.50
C GLY A 320 -3.80 -7.65 1.30
N PHE A 321 -3.51 -6.40 0.91
CA PHE A 321 -2.63 -6.01 -0.20
C PHE A 321 -1.52 -5.07 0.28
N PHE A 322 -1.00 -5.29 1.49
CA PHE A 322 -0.08 -4.36 2.15
C PHE A 322 1.21 -4.09 1.37
N ASP A 323 1.69 -5.07 0.60
CA ASP A 323 2.89 -4.97 -0.23
C ASP A 323 2.71 -4.02 -1.43
N GLN A 324 1.46 -3.84 -1.85
CA GLN A 324 1.04 -2.86 -2.85
C GLN A 324 0.66 -1.52 -2.16
N TYR A 325 -0.34 -1.53 -1.27
CA TYR A 325 -0.87 -0.30 -0.68
C TYR A 325 0.09 0.39 0.29
N GLY A 326 1.00 -0.32 0.95
CA GLY A 326 2.01 0.28 1.83
C GLY A 326 2.93 1.29 1.12
N ARG A 327 2.98 1.25 -0.22
CA ARG A 327 3.73 2.20 -1.06
C ARG A 327 2.95 3.48 -1.38
N SER A 328 1.63 3.39 -1.50
CA SER A 328 0.74 4.50 -1.91
C SER A 328 0.00 5.16 -0.74
N HIS A 329 -0.27 4.40 0.33
CA HIS A 329 -1.15 4.77 1.42
C HIS A 329 -0.45 4.52 2.76
N ARG A 330 0.11 5.58 3.36
CA ARG A 330 0.98 5.47 4.54
C ARG A 330 0.18 5.46 5.83
N LEU A 331 0.32 4.38 6.61
CA LEU A 331 -0.25 4.24 7.95
C LEU A 331 0.68 4.78 9.06
N TRP A 332 1.99 4.75 8.82
CA TRP A 332 2.96 5.38 9.71
C TRP A 332 2.96 6.89 9.53
N ALA A 333 3.02 7.62 10.65
CA ALA A 333 3.36 9.03 10.65
C ALA A 333 4.76 9.22 10.02
N PRO A 334 5.03 10.34 9.33
CA PRO A 334 6.32 10.58 8.68
C PRO A 334 7.52 10.51 9.63
N ASP A 335 7.29 10.79 10.92
CA ASP A 335 8.30 10.72 11.99
C ASP A 335 8.37 9.34 12.69
N GLY A 336 7.58 8.36 12.24
CA GLY A 336 7.53 7.01 12.83
C GLY A 336 6.97 6.95 14.25
N SER A 337 6.30 8.00 14.74
CA SER A 337 5.80 8.09 16.12
C SER A 337 4.45 7.42 16.34
N VAL A 338 3.61 7.35 15.30
CA VAL A 338 2.23 6.85 15.36
C VAL A 338 1.96 5.93 14.17
N PHE A 339 1.23 4.85 14.42
CA PHE A 339 0.67 3.98 13.39
C PHE A 339 -0.86 4.09 13.39
N LEU A 340 -1.46 4.27 12.22
CA LEU A 340 -2.91 4.35 12.05
C LEU A 340 -3.54 2.98 11.84
N ALA A 341 -4.76 2.84 12.35
CA ALA A 341 -5.67 1.76 12.01
C ALA A 341 -7.07 2.30 11.68
N GLY A 342 -7.82 1.57 10.87
CA GLY A 342 -9.23 1.86 10.59
C GLY A 342 -10.13 0.75 11.11
N GLY A 343 -11.12 1.08 11.95
CA GLY A 343 -12.02 0.07 12.52
C GLY A 343 -12.76 0.52 13.77
N ARG A 344 -13.18 -0.45 14.59
CA ARG A 344 -13.95 -0.23 15.82
C ARG A 344 -13.34 -0.98 16.99
N LEU A 345 -13.24 -0.33 18.14
CA LEU A 345 -12.76 -0.99 19.35
C LEU A 345 -13.85 -1.89 19.93
N PHE A 346 -13.46 -2.97 20.60
CA PHE A 346 -14.43 -3.87 21.23
C PHE A 346 -15.26 -3.18 22.34
N THR A 347 -14.72 -2.12 22.94
CA THR A 347 -15.41 -1.30 23.93
C THR A 347 -16.53 -0.44 23.33
N ASP A 348 -16.56 -0.28 22.01
CA ASP A 348 -17.57 0.49 21.29
C ASP A 348 -18.79 -0.43 21.02
N SER A 349 -19.59 -0.66 22.08
CA SER A 349 -20.88 -1.39 22.15
C SER A 349 -21.21 -2.37 21.00
N PRO A 350 -21.12 -3.70 21.20
CA PRO A 350 -21.23 -4.71 20.13
C PRO A 350 -22.66 -5.03 19.64
N ALA A 351 -23.70 -4.49 20.27
CA ALA A 351 -25.09 -4.84 19.94
C ALA A 351 -25.80 -3.71 19.20
N VAL A 352 -26.39 -3.95 18.02
CA VAL A 352 -27.21 -2.97 17.27
C VAL A 352 -28.33 -2.36 18.12
N ALA A 353 -28.86 -3.11 19.10
CA ALA A 353 -29.89 -2.64 20.03
C ALA A 353 -29.40 -1.65 21.11
N PHE A 354 -28.07 -1.59 21.34
CA PHE A 354 -27.39 -0.67 22.26
C PHE A 354 -26.24 0.07 21.56
N SER A 355 -26.20 0.04 20.23
CA SER A 355 -25.22 0.76 19.45
C SER A 355 -25.72 2.19 19.39
N ASP A 356 -24.83 3.12 19.69
CA ASP A 356 -25.05 4.56 19.50
C ASP A 356 -25.00 4.95 18.01
N GLY A 357 -25.04 3.97 17.11
CA GLY A 357 -24.67 4.16 15.70
C GLY A 357 -23.17 3.99 15.42
N SER A 358 -22.38 3.40 16.34
CA SER A 358 -20.92 3.27 16.22
C SER A 358 -20.43 2.91 14.82
N HIS A 359 -19.90 3.93 14.15
CA HIS A 359 -19.29 3.85 12.84
C HIS A 359 -17.79 3.54 12.97
N ASP A 360 -17.19 3.05 11.88
CA ASP A 360 -15.73 2.91 11.82
C ASP A 360 -15.05 4.25 12.17
N ALA A 361 -13.92 4.15 12.85
CA ALA A 361 -13.09 5.27 13.24
C ALA A 361 -11.65 5.09 12.76
N ILE A 362 -10.96 6.22 12.57
CA ILE A 362 -9.51 6.22 12.53
C ILE A 362 -9.02 6.12 13.96
N LEU A 363 -8.15 5.15 14.17
CA LEU A 363 -7.48 4.86 15.41
C LEU A 363 -6.00 5.20 15.26
N SER A 364 -5.39 5.79 16.28
CA SER A 364 -3.95 6.00 16.36
C SER A 364 -3.36 5.19 17.49
N TRP A 365 -2.19 4.61 17.25
CA TRP A 365 -1.46 3.84 18.24
C TRP A 365 0.02 4.22 18.23
N ARG A 366 0.59 4.46 19.41
CA ARG A 366 2.03 4.61 19.59
C ARG A 366 2.64 3.21 19.74
N PRO A 367 3.67 2.86 18.96
CA PRO A 367 4.17 1.49 18.81
C PRO A 367 5.07 1.05 19.98
N GLU A 368 4.59 1.19 21.21
CA GLU A 368 5.35 0.95 22.42
C GLU A 368 4.47 0.26 23.49
N ARG A 369 5.11 -0.28 24.52
CA ARG A 369 4.44 -1.10 25.52
C ARG A 369 3.50 -0.25 26.37
N GLY A 370 2.25 -0.69 26.45
CA GLY A 370 1.24 -0.08 27.34
C GLY A 370 0.57 1.17 26.76
N SER A 371 0.93 1.59 25.56
CA SER A 371 0.30 2.73 24.91
C SER A 371 -1.11 2.38 24.44
N PRO A 372 -2.12 3.19 24.79
CA PRO A 372 -3.49 2.96 24.38
C PRO A 372 -3.66 3.17 22.87
N ILE A 373 -4.68 2.54 22.32
CA ILE A 373 -5.19 2.90 20.99
C ILE A 373 -6.23 3.99 21.18
N GLU A 374 -6.03 5.12 20.50
CA GLU A 374 -6.82 6.32 20.67
C GLU A 374 -7.69 6.58 19.44
N ARG A 375 -8.90 7.10 19.65
CA ARG A 375 -9.81 7.45 18.56
C ARG A 375 -9.51 8.87 18.08
N ILE A 376 -9.25 9.01 16.77
CA ILE A 376 -9.05 10.31 16.12
C ILE A 376 -10.37 10.92 15.68
N GLY A 377 -11.18 10.16 14.95
CA GLY A 377 -12.41 10.66 14.33
C GLY A 377 -13.16 9.56 13.58
N GLN A 378 -14.39 9.87 13.14
CA GLN A 378 -15.21 8.93 12.39
C GLN A 378 -14.73 8.83 10.94
N ALA A 379 -14.13 7.70 10.59
CA ALA A 379 -13.66 7.40 9.24
C ALA A 379 -13.32 5.91 9.11
N GLY A 380 -13.49 5.36 7.91
CA GLY A 380 -13.15 3.97 7.63
C GLY A 380 -11.63 3.76 7.57
N ILE A 381 -10.88 4.74 7.07
CA ILE A 381 -9.43 4.67 6.91
C ILE A 381 -8.86 6.09 6.78
N GLY A 382 -7.57 6.26 7.08
CA GLY A 382 -6.84 7.49 6.84
C GLY A 382 -5.35 7.27 6.63
N PHE A 383 -4.70 8.24 6.00
CA PHE A 383 -3.32 8.13 5.55
C PHE A 383 -2.53 9.41 5.84
N PHE A 384 -1.31 9.23 6.31
CA PHE A 384 -0.33 10.30 6.43
C PHE A 384 0.30 10.65 5.07
N PRO A 385 0.82 11.87 4.89
CA PRO A 385 1.66 12.20 3.75
C PRO A 385 2.94 11.34 3.76
N PRO A 386 3.58 11.13 2.59
CA PRO A 386 4.92 10.58 2.56
C PRO A 386 5.90 11.50 3.31
N PRO A 387 7.04 10.97 3.80
CA PRO A 387 8.13 11.80 4.30
C PRO A 387 8.57 12.81 3.24
N ALA A 388 9.01 13.99 3.67
CA ALA A 388 9.67 14.91 2.75
C ALA A 388 10.92 14.23 2.19
N LEU A 389 11.14 14.34 0.89
CA LEU A 389 12.41 13.97 0.27
C LEU A 389 13.44 15.01 0.75
N GLU A 390 14.53 14.57 1.40
CA GLU A 390 15.65 15.44 1.79
C GLU A 390 16.50 15.89 0.59
#